data_AF-A0A529HR19-F1
#
_entry.id   AF-A0A529HR19-F1
#
_cell.length_a   1.000
_cell.length_b   1.000
_cell.length_c   1.000
_cell.angle_alpha   90.00
_cell.angle_beta   90.00
_cell.angle_gamma   90.00
#
_symmetry.space_group_name_H-M   'P 1'
#
loop_
_entity.id
_entity.type
_entity.pdbx_description
1 polymer ?
#
loop_
_entity_poly.entity_id
_entity_poly.type
_entity_poly.pdbx_seq_one_letter_code
_entity_poly.pdbx_strand_id
1 'polypeptide(L)' 'MKTSSIAWIAGTMVLAFTATAHARLDTRTMSCEQVRSLIQGHRAAVLTTGQNTYDRYVRQYGNECDWPEVPTAASVP' A
#
# COMPACT_ATOMS: atom_id res chain seq x y z
N MET A 1 -34.70 29.08 36.32
CA MET A 1 -34.52 27.79 35.61
C MET A 1 -34.14 28.09 34.17
N LYS A 2 -33.25 27.28 33.58
CA LYS A 2 -32.90 27.21 32.15
C LYS A 2 -31.68 28.01 31.67
N THR A 3 -30.52 27.68 32.23
CA THR A 3 -29.19 27.90 31.61
C THR A 3 -28.47 26.57 31.53
N SER A 4 -28.89 25.66 30.64
CA SER A 4 -28.25 24.34 30.49
C SER A 4 -28.20 23.80 29.07
N SER A 5 -28.43 24.62 28.03
CA SER A 5 -28.61 24.12 26.66
C SER A 5 -27.44 24.39 25.70
N ILE A 6 -26.27 24.82 26.17
CA ILE A 6 -25.10 25.10 25.29
C ILE A 6 -23.90 24.20 25.64
N ALA A 7 -24.13 23.05 26.26
CA ALA A 7 -23.06 22.10 26.64
C ALA A 7 -22.95 20.88 25.71
N TRP A 8 -23.65 20.89 24.57
CA TRP A 8 -23.58 19.80 23.60
C TRP A 8 -23.23 20.38 22.24
N ILE A 9 -22.38 19.68 21.48
CA ILE A 9 -21.80 20.05 20.18
C ILE A 9 -20.45 20.79 20.29
N ALA A 10 -19.45 20.11 20.83
CA ALA A 10 -18.05 20.33 20.42
C ALA A 10 -17.25 19.03 20.58
N GLY A 11 -17.77 17.92 20.07
CA GLY A 11 -17.01 16.69 19.88
C GLY A 11 -16.30 16.75 18.54
N THR A 12 -15.18 17.46 18.45
CA THR A 12 -14.30 17.45 17.28
C THR A 12 -13.64 16.08 17.17
N MET A 13 -14.23 15.20 16.35
CA MET A 13 -13.63 13.92 15.99
C MET A 13 -12.44 14.19 15.06
N VAL A 14 -11.25 14.37 15.65
CA VAL A 14 -9.99 14.47 14.91
C VAL A 14 -9.58 13.05 14.48
N LEU A 15 -9.97 12.64 13.28
CA LEU A 15 -9.42 11.47 12.61
C LEU A 15 -8.03 11.83 12.10
N ALA A 16 -7.00 11.59 12.92
CA ALA A 16 -5.62 11.63 12.47
C ALA A 16 -5.37 10.44 11.53
N PHE A 17 -5.54 10.65 10.22
CA PHE A 17 -5.01 9.73 9.21
C PHE A 17 -3.49 9.84 9.26
N THR A 18 -2.85 8.98 10.03
CA THR A 18 -1.41 8.76 9.90
C THR A 18 -1.21 8.11 8.53
N ALA A 19 -0.73 8.89 7.56
CA ALA A 19 -0.16 8.34 6.35
C ALA A 19 1.13 7.61 6.77
N THR A 20 1.00 6.39 7.27
CA THR A 20 2.12 5.49 7.38
C THR A 20 2.57 5.27 5.95
N ALA A 21 3.70 5.87 5.57
CA ALA A 21 4.47 5.37 4.45
C ALA A 21 4.58 3.87 4.70
N HIS A 22 3.90 3.06 3.89
CA HIS A 22 3.76 1.64 4.16
C HIS A 22 5.18 1.08 4.22
N ALA A 23 5.63 0.75 5.43
CA ALA A 23 6.98 0.29 5.65
C ALA A 23 7.17 -0.98 4.82
N ARG A 24 8.22 -1.00 3.99
CA ARG A 24 8.56 -2.21 3.22
C ARG A 24 8.78 -3.34 4.21
N LEU A 25 8.05 -4.44 4.03
CA LEU A 25 8.22 -5.63 4.86
C LEU A 25 9.63 -6.18 4.66
N ASP A 26 10.34 -6.39 5.77
CA ASP A 26 11.70 -6.89 5.76
C ASP A 26 11.72 -8.42 5.78
N THR A 27 11.94 -9.02 4.61
CA THR A 27 11.93 -10.47 4.44
C THR A 27 13.18 -11.15 5.00
N ARG A 28 14.21 -10.39 5.40
CA ARG A 28 15.42 -10.95 6.02
C ARG A 28 15.15 -11.58 7.39
N THR A 29 14.03 -11.23 8.01
CA THR A 29 13.59 -11.75 9.31
C THR A 29 12.50 -12.83 9.18
N MET A 30 12.11 -13.17 7.95
CA MET A 30 11.01 -14.09 7.64
C MET A 30 11.54 -15.42 7.09
N SER A 31 10.79 -16.50 7.30
CA SER A 31 11.04 -17.78 6.62
C SER A 31 10.50 -17.77 5.19
N CYS A 32 10.96 -18.68 4.34
CA CYS A 32 10.47 -18.81 2.97
C CYS A 32 8.95 -19.01 2.90
N GLU A 33 8.36 -19.78 3.83
CA GLU A 33 6.91 -19.99 3.88
C GLU A 33 6.14 -18.74 4.30
N GLN A 34 6.69 -17.95 5.23
CA GLN A 34 6.10 -16.67 5.62
C GLN A 34 6.14 -15.67 4.45
N VAL A 35 7.24 -15.64 3.69
CA VAL A 35 7.34 -14.80 2.49
C VAL A 35 6.33 -15.26 1.43
N ARG A 36 6.15 -16.58 1.25
CA ARG A 36 5.18 -17.14 0.30
C ARG A 36 3.75 -16.78 0.65
N SER A 37 3.36 -16.92 1.91
CA SER A 37 2.01 -16.55 2.35
C SER A 37 1.77 -15.05 2.22
N LEU A 38 2.79 -14.23 2.53
CA LEU A 38 2.76 -12.79 2.32
C LEU A 38 2.49 -12.46 0.85
N ILE A 39 3.29 -13.02 -0.07
CA ILE A 39 3.15 -12.82 -1.52
C ILE A 39 1.77 -13.25 -2.01
N GLN A 40 1.27 -14.41 -1.57
CA GLN A 40 -0.05 -14.90 -1.98
C GLN A 40 -1.22 -14.04 -1.46
N GLY A 41 -1.06 -13.42 -0.28
CA GLY A 41 -2.08 -12.55 0.31
C GLY A 41 -2.13 -11.14 -0.28
N HIS A 42 -1.09 -10.71 -0.99
CA HIS A 42 -0.99 -9.35 -1.56
C HIS A 42 -1.09 -9.39 -3.08
N ARG A 43 -1.70 -8.35 -3.67
CA ARG A 43 -1.72 -8.20 -5.14
C ARG A 43 -0.46 -7.54 -5.69
N ALA A 44 0.12 -6.64 -4.90
CA ALA A 44 1.42 -6.02 -5.14
C ALA A 44 2.09 -5.72 -3.80
N ALA A 45 3.41 -5.92 -3.71
CA ALA A 45 4.21 -5.65 -2.52
C ALA A 45 5.64 -5.26 -2.87
N VAL A 46 6.23 -4.39 -2.05
CA VAL A 46 7.66 -4.06 -2.10
C VAL A 46 8.32 -4.60 -0.83
N LEU A 47 9.28 -5.50 -1.02
CA LEU A 47 9.92 -6.29 0.03
C LEU A 47 11.38 -5.85 0.18
N THR A 48 11.86 -5.69 1.40
CA THR A 48 13.29 -5.42 1.66
C THR A 48 14.03 -6.75 1.72
N THR A 49 14.98 -6.96 0.81
CA THR A 49 15.77 -8.20 0.70
C THR A 49 17.21 -8.04 1.19
N GLY A 50 17.65 -6.80 1.44
CA GLY A 50 19.01 -6.45 1.85
C GLY A 50 19.07 -5.05 2.44
N GLN A 51 20.25 -4.60 2.85
CA GLN A 51 20.42 -3.27 3.46
C GLN A 51 19.97 -2.13 2.53
N ASN A 52 20.24 -2.28 1.22
CA ASN A 52 19.87 -1.30 0.19
C ASN A 52 19.15 -1.96 -1.01
N THR A 53 18.79 -3.24 -0.90
CA THR A 53 18.10 -3.97 -1.97
C THR A 53 16.67 -4.23 -1.59
N TYR A 54 15.82 -4.17 -2.61
CA TYR A 54 14.41 -4.46 -2.49
C TYR A 54 13.99 -5.32 -3.68
N ASP A 55 12.93 -6.10 -3.47
CA ASP A 55 12.25 -6.82 -4.53
C ASP A 55 10.80 -6.35 -4.64
N ARG A 56 10.24 -6.41 -5.85
CA ARG A 56 8.87 -5.98 -6.15
C ARG A 56 8.11 -7.16 -6.69
N TYR A 57 7.13 -7.61 -5.92
CA TYR A 57 6.15 -8.57 -6.39
C TYR A 57 4.92 -7.83 -6.91
N VAL A 58 4.51 -8.15 -8.14
CA VAL A 58 3.18 -7.83 -8.64
C VAL A 58 2.59 -9.09 -9.27
N ARG A 59 1.33 -9.36 -8.98
CA ARG A 59 0.61 -10.50 -9.55
C ARG A 59 0.61 -10.37 -11.08
N GLN A 60 0.84 -11.48 -11.79
CA GLN A 60 0.85 -11.48 -13.26
C GLN A 60 -0.54 -11.23 -13.87
N TYR A 61 -1.60 -11.59 -13.16
CA TYR A 61 -2.97 -11.46 -13.63
C TYR A 61 -3.70 -10.46 -12.74
N GLY A 62 -4.26 -9.41 -13.30
CA GLY A 62 -4.98 -8.41 -12.53
C GLY A 62 -4.50 -7.01 -12.86
N ASN A 63 -5.38 -6.06 -12.58
CA ASN A 63 -5.24 -4.71 -13.09
C ASN A 63 -4.20 -3.88 -12.30
N GLU A 64 -3.33 -4.54 -11.54
CA GLU A 64 -2.35 -3.87 -10.68
C GLU A 64 -1.14 -3.34 -11.47
N CYS A 65 -0.90 -3.94 -12.65
CA CYS A 65 0.17 -3.59 -13.58
C CYS A 65 -0.33 -3.36 -15.03
N ASP A 66 -1.63 -3.26 -15.26
CA ASP A 66 -2.26 -3.31 -16.60
C ASP A 66 -2.01 -2.10 -17.52
N TRP A 67 -1.05 -1.23 -17.19
CA TRP A 67 -0.60 -0.26 -18.18
C TRP A 67 0.91 -0.06 -18.18
N PRO A 68 1.66 -0.92 -18.88
CA PRO A 68 2.82 -0.42 -19.59
C PRO A 68 2.29 0.52 -20.69
N GLU A 69 2.72 1.79 -20.75
CA GLU A 69 2.75 2.55 -22.01
C GLU A 69 3.52 1.68 -23.04
N VAL A 70 2.87 0.73 -23.72
CA VAL A 70 3.53 0.01 -24.80
C VAL A 70 3.61 1.00 -25.95
N PRO A 71 4.81 1.42 -26.42
CA PRO A 71 4.90 2.33 -27.54
C PRO A 71 4.26 1.64 -28.74
N THR A 72 3.08 2.10 -29.13
CA THR A 72 2.42 1.60 -30.32
C THR A 72 3.18 2.20 -31.49
N ALA A 73 3.78 1.37 -32.33
CA ALA A 73 4.50 1.86 -33.50
C ALA A 73 3.54 2.69 -34.37
N ALA A 74 3.84 3.98 -34.54
CA ALA A 74 3.13 4.83 -35.47
C ALA A 74 3.67 4.58 -36.88
N SER A 75 2.80 4.25 -37.83
CA SER A 75 3.17 4.21 -39.25
C SER A 75 3.39 5.64 -39.76
N VAL A 76 4.63 5.95 -40.13
CA VAL A 76 5.00 7.21 -40.78
C VAL A 76 4.70 7.08 -42.30
N PRO A 77 4.05 8.07 -42.94
CA PRO A 77 3.77 8.06 -44.38
C PRO A 77 5.01 8.02 -45.28
#